data_AF-A0A166K5Q9-F1
#
_entry.id   AF-A0A166K5Q9-F1
#
_cell.length_a   1.000
_cell.length_b   1.000
_cell.length_c   1.000
_cell.angle_alpha   90.00
_cell.angle_beta   90.00
_cell.angle_gamma   90.00
#
_symmetry.space_group_name_H-M   'P 1'
#
loop_
_entity.id
_entity.type
_entity.pdbx_description
1 polymer ?
#
loop_
_entity_poly.entity_id
_entity_poly.type
_entity_poly.pdbx_seq_one_letter_code
_entity_poly.pdbx_strand_id
1 'polypeptide(L)'
;DADILLRSSDIDAQDFRAHKCVLSASSPFFCTMLSLPQPPDTSNELPIIDMPEPANVLRALLHFIYPIPDPDINDLDSLVSLLIPADKYEFTDVLSRLRSLLVSPSYLSTEPLRVYAIAARFDFANELDIAAQATLRIHISNYDLPPDFQYIGAEMFERLLRFHRRRARAAQRLVVMGDLTPCAACNGAHAGVPSTQTMYGPPRWWTTWKIRARQELELRPSTEVIFGMEFLMKSVKMAECTYCAESLLGSCAFLGGLKEMMDELPLSI
;
A
#
# COMPACT_ATOMS: atom_id res chain seq x y z
N ASP A 1 8.30 22.58 -35.55
CA ASP A 1 7.51 21.65 -36.37
C ASP A 1 7.85 20.23 -35.98
N ALA A 2 6.86 19.33 -36.06
CA ALA A 2 7.04 17.91 -35.80
C ALA A 2 7.87 17.25 -36.91
N ASP A 3 8.71 16.28 -36.54
CA ASP A 3 9.64 15.56 -37.45
C ASP A 3 9.39 14.04 -37.46
N ILE A 4 8.34 13.59 -36.78
CA ILE A 4 7.90 12.19 -36.74
C ILE A 4 6.41 12.06 -36.40
N LEU A 5 5.77 11.01 -36.91
CA LEU A 5 4.41 10.60 -36.56
C LEU A 5 4.44 9.27 -35.79
N LEU A 6 3.75 9.20 -34.66
CA LEU A 6 3.46 7.94 -33.97
C LEU A 6 2.03 7.53 -34.29
N ARG A 7 1.84 6.36 -34.90
CA ARG A 7 0.52 5.84 -35.27
C ARG A 7 0.03 4.83 -34.24
N SER A 8 -1.18 5.01 -33.72
CA SER A 8 -1.76 4.06 -32.77
C SER A 8 -2.24 2.75 -33.41
N SER A 9 -2.40 1.71 -32.59
CA SER A 9 -2.84 0.38 -33.04
C SER A 9 -4.36 0.20 -33.14
N ASP A 10 -5.15 1.23 -32.82
CA ASP A 10 -6.61 1.15 -32.88
C ASP A 10 -7.10 0.83 -34.30
N ILE A 11 -8.31 0.27 -34.41
CA ILE A 11 -8.98 0.05 -35.70
C ILE A 11 -9.05 1.36 -36.50
N ASP A 12 -9.40 2.45 -35.81
CA ASP A 12 -9.33 3.82 -36.32
C ASP A 12 -8.02 4.47 -35.85
N ALA A 13 -6.90 4.04 -36.46
CA ALA A 13 -5.56 4.48 -36.10
C ALA A 13 -5.44 6.02 -36.12
N GLN A 14 -4.84 6.57 -35.06
CA GLN A 14 -4.61 8.01 -34.91
C GLN A 14 -3.11 8.32 -35.03
N ASP A 15 -2.79 9.35 -35.81
CA ASP A 15 -1.41 9.82 -36.01
C ASP A 15 -1.11 10.98 -35.05
N PHE A 16 -0.13 10.78 -34.17
CA PHE A 16 0.35 11.77 -33.22
C PHE A 16 1.62 12.43 -33.73
N ARG A 17 1.56 13.76 -33.91
CA ARG A 17 2.74 14.57 -34.25
C ARG A 17 3.67 14.68 -33.05
N ALA A 18 4.92 14.28 -33.22
CA ALA A 18 5.94 14.33 -32.18
C ALA A 18 7.29 14.87 -32.71
N HIS A 19 8.25 14.97 -31.81
CA HIS A 19 9.60 15.47 -32.07
C HIS A 19 10.59 14.39 -31.63
N LYS A 20 11.46 13.95 -32.55
CA LYS A 20 12.52 12.97 -32.31
C LYS A 20 13.41 13.38 -31.14
N CYS A 21 13.70 14.68 -31.02
CA CYS A 21 14.52 15.21 -29.93
C CYS A 21 13.86 15.04 -28.56
N VAL A 22 12.54 15.24 -28.44
CA VAL A 22 11.79 15.05 -27.19
C VAL A 22 11.72 13.57 -26.84
N LEU A 23 11.34 12.71 -27.80
CA LEU A 23 11.31 11.26 -27.60
C LEU A 23 12.68 10.72 -27.17
N SER A 24 13.75 11.15 -27.83
CA SER A 24 15.12 10.73 -27.50
C SER A 24 15.59 11.25 -26.14
N ALA A 25 15.20 12.46 -25.76
CA ALA A 25 15.55 13.02 -24.46
C ALA A 25 14.81 12.32 -23.31
N SER A 26 13.58 11.87 -23.54
CA SER A 26 12.74 11.25 -22.51
C SER A 26 12.87 9.73 -22.41
N SER A 27 13.46 9.07 -23.41
CA SER A 27 13.55 7.62 -23.50
C SER A 27 14.87 7.17 -24.15
N PRO A 28 15.71 6.39 -23.44
CA PRO A 28 16.90 5.78 -24.02
C PRO A 28 16.57 4.80 -25.16
N PHE A 29 15.44 4.10 -25.07
CA PHE A 29 14.91 3.27 -26.15
C PHE A 29 14.74 4.08 -27.44
N PHE A 30 14.01 5.21 -27.38
CA PHE A 30 13.80 6.05 -28.54
C PHE A 30 15.09 6.73 -29.00
N CYS A 31 15.96 7.13 -28.08
CA CYS A 31 17.28 7.67 -28.42
C CYS A 31 18.09 6.68 -29.28
N THR A 32 18.11 5.42 -28.86
CA THR A 32 18.80 4.35 -29.58
C THR A 32 18.11 4.06 -30.92
N MET A 33 16.80 3.80 -30.92
CA MET A 33 16.02 3.48 -32.11
C MET A 33 16.16 4.55 -33.21
N LEU A 34 16.09 5.83 -32.84
CA LEU A 34 16.14 6.95 -33.77
C LEU A 34 17.57 7.26 -34.24
N SER A 35 18.60 6.75 -33.56
CA SER A 35 20.00 6.87 -33.99
C SER A 35 20.37 5.86 -35.09
N LEU A 36 19.55 4.83 -35.32
CA LEU A 36 19.83 3.79 -36.29
C LEU A 36 19.73 4.31 -37.74
N PRO A 37 20.61 3.85 -38.66
CA PRO A 37 20.54 4.23 -40.06
C PRO A 37 19.17 3.89 -40.67
N GLN A 38 18.50 4.90 -41.20
CA GLN A 38 17.25 4.71 -41.94
C GLN A 38 17.53 4.52 -43.44
N PRO A 39 16.69 3.78 -44.17
CA PRO A 39 16.75 3.77 -45.62
C PRO A 39 16.59 5.21 -46.16
N PRO A 40 17.19 5.53 -47.31
CA PRO A 40 17.06 6.86 -47.89
C PRO A 40 15.59 7.18 -48.16
N ASP A 41 15.09 8.22 -47.50
CA ASP A 41 13.73 8.74 -47.70
C ASP A 41 13.62 9.32 -49.12
N THR A 42 12.68 8.78 -49.88
CA THR A 42 12.36 9.25 -51.25
C THR A 42 11.08 10.09 -51.30
N SER A 43 10.37 10.21 -50.18
CA SER A 43 9.17 11.04 -50.03
C SER A 43 9.46 12.28 -49.17
N ASN A 44 8.73 13.38 -49.42
CA ASN A 44 8.73 14.58 -48.56
C ASN A 44 7.79 14.41 -47.34
N GLU A 45 7.43 13.19 -46.97
CA GLU A 45 6.47 12.89 -45.91
C GLU A 45 7.18 12.68 -44.56
N LEU A 46 6.48 12.94 -43.45
CA LEU A 46 7.05 12.68 -42.13
C LEU A 46 7.15 11.15 -41.90
N PRO A 47 8.27 10.66 -41.33
CA PRO A 47 8.40 9.25 -41.01
C PRO A 47 7.34 8.83 -39.98
N ILE A 48 6.76 7.65 -40.18
CA ILE A 48 5.70 7.10 -39.34
C ILE A 48 6.23 5.89 -38.59
N ILE A 49 6.02 5.85 -37.27
CA ILE A 49 6.26 4.67 -36.44
C ILE A 49 4.90 4.10 -36.02
N ASP A 50 4.61 2.87 -36.44
CA ASP A 50 3.46 2.12 -35.96
C ASP A 50 3.71 1.64 -34.53
N MET A 51 2.87 2.10 -33.61
CA MET A 51 2.93 1.77 -32.19
C MET A 51 1.86 0.72 -31.86
N PRO A 52 2.19 -0.33 -31.09
CA PRO A 52 1.20 -1.33 -30.68
C PRO A 52 0.25 -0.80 -29.60
N GLU A 53 0.51 0.36 -29.01
CA GLU A 53 -0.35 0.98 -28.01
C GLU A 53 -1.55 1.74 -28.63
N PRO A 54 -2.72 1.70 -27.98
CA PRO A 54 -3.89 2.45 -28.41
C PRO A 54 -3.71 3.96 -28.22
N ALA A 55 -4.53 4.74 -28.91
CA ALA A 55 -4.44 6.20 -28.98
C ALA A 55 -4.55 6.88 -27.61
N ASN A 56 -5.37 6.35 -26.70
CA ASN A 56 -5.50 6.89 -25.34
C ASN A 56 -4.18 6.77 -24.56
N VAL A 57 -3.51 5.63 -24.65
CA VAL A 57 -2.22 5.35 -23.99
C VAL A 57 -1.12 6.22 -24.58
N LEU A 58 -1.00 6.27 -25.92
CA LEU A 58 -0.01 7.12 -26.59
C LEU A 58 -0.20 8.59 -26.25
N ARG A 59 -1.44 9.08 -26.26
CA ARG A 59 -1.75 10.46 -25.86
C ARG A 59 -1.28 10.76 -24.44
N ALA A 60 -1.57 9.87 -23.49
CA ALA A 60 -1.18 10.07 -22.09
C ALA A 60 0.35 10.05 -21.92
N LEU A 61 1.07 9.13 -22.59
CA LEU A 61 2.53 9.10 -22.58
C LEU A 61 3.13 10.37 -23.18
N LEU A 62 2.56 10.87 -24.28
CA LEU A 62 2.98 12.13 -24.88
C LEU A 62 2.74 13.31 -23.93
N HIS A 63 1.62 13.34 -23.20
CA HIS A 63 1.40 14.36 -22.19
C HIS A 63 2.50 14.39 -21.12
N PHE A 64 2.97 13.23 -20.68
CA PHE A 64 4.04 13.17 -19.70
C PHE A 64 5.41 13.67 -20.20
N ILE A 65 5.71 13.58 -21.49
CA ILE A 65 7.03 13.94 -22.03
C ILE A 65 7.07 15.31 -22.70
N TYR A 66 5.91 15.92 -22.91
CA TYR A 66 5.79 17.30 -23.39
C TYR A 66 5.52 18.25 -22.23
N PRO A 67 5.83 19.56 -22.37
CA PRO A 67 5.58 20.57 -21.34
C PRO A 67 4.08 20.95 -21.29
N ILE A 68 3.23 19.96 -21.04
CA ILE A 68 1.79 20.10 -20.85
C ILE A 68 1.38 19.38 -19.56
N PRO A 69 0.19 19.66 -19.01
CA PRO A 69 -0.26 18.99 -17.80
C PRO A 69 -0.31 17.48 -17.96
N ASP A 70 0.16 16.78 -16.93
CA ASP A 70 0.05 15.33 -16.81
C ASP A 70 -1.42 14.90 -16.93
N PRO A 71 -1.69 13.72 -17.53
CA PRO A 71 -3.05 13.21 -17.63
C PRO A 71 -3.59 12.79 -16.26
N ASP A 72 -4.89 13.01 -16.05
CA ASP A 72 -5.58 12.49 -14.87
C ASP A 72 -5.70 10.96 -14.98
N ILE A 73 -5.19 10.25 -13.97
CA ILE A 73 -5.27 8.79 -13.85
C ILE A 73 -6.05 8.49 -12.57
N ASN A 74 -7.25 7.92 -12.73
CA ASN A 74 -8.23 7.81 -11.65
C ASN A 74 -8.44 6.38 -11.15
N ASP A 75 -7.84 5.39 -11.81
CA ASP A 75 -7.99 3.97 -11.48
C ASP A 75 -6.70 3.19 -11.80
N LEU A 76 -6.56 2.03 -11.15
CA LEU A 76 -5.36 1.19 -11.26
C LEU A 76 -5.25 0.50 -12.63
N ASP A 77 -6.35 0.26 -13.36
CA ASP A 77 -6.30 -0.33 -14.71
C ASP A 77 -5.66 0.66 -15.69
N SER A 78 -6.10 1.91 -15.67
CA SER A 78 -5.51 3.02 -16.42
C SER A 78 -4.05 3.21 -16.06
N LEU A 79 -3.70 3.17 -14.77
CA LEU A 79 -2.30 3.27 -14.31
C LEU A 79 -1.44 2.13 -14.86
N VAL A 80 -1.89 0.87 -14.75
CA VAL A 80 -1.17 -0.30 -15.26
C VAL A 80 -1.03 -0.23 -16.78
N SER A 81 -2.06 0.23 -17.49
CA SER A 81 -2.03 0.40 -18.96
C SER A 81 -0.93 1.37 -19.42
N LEU A 82 -0.51 2.30 -18.55
CA LEU A 82 0.57 3.25 -18.82
C LEU A 82 1.93 2.75 -18.31
N LEU A 83 1.96 2.00 -17.20
CA LEU A 83 3.21 1.39 -16.70
C LEU A 83 3.83 0.44 -17.73
N ILE A 84 3.01 -0.38 -18.40
CA ILE A 84 3.49 -1.36 -19.39
C ILE A 84 4.34 -0.70 -20.50
N PRO A 85 3.82 0.27 -21.27
CA PRO A 85 4.60 0.92 -22.31
C PRO A 85 5.66 1.89 -21.75
N ALA A 86 5.44 2.51 -20.58
CA ALA A 86 6.46 3.35 -19.96
C ALA A 86 7.72 2.53 -19.60
N ASP A 87 7.54 1.29 -19.13
CA ASP A 87 8.62 0.34 -18.87
C ASP A 87 9.27 -0.14 -20.17
N LYS A 88 8.43 -0.63 -21.11
CA LYS A 88 8.87 -1.11 -22.42
C LYS A 88 9.71 -0.11 -23.22
N TYR A 89 9.33 1.17 -23.17
CA TYR A 89 10.03 2.25 -23.86
C TYR A 89 10.99 3.02 -22.95
N GLU A 90 11.28 2.53 -21.75
CA GLU A 90 12.25 3.11 -20.83
C GLU A 90 12.01 4.61 -20.54
N PHE A 91 10.74 5.03 -20.43
CA PHE A 91 10.36 6.38 -20.05
C PHE A 91 10.56 6.59 -18.53
N THR A 92 11.81 6.68 -18.09
CA THR A 92 12.21 6.69 -16.68
C THR A 92 11.51 7.75 -15.82
N ASP A 93 11.41 8.99 -16.32
CA ASP A 93 10.70 10.08 -15.62
C ASP A 93 9.20 9.82 -15.49
N VAL A 94 8.60 9.22 -16.51
CA VAL A 94 7.18 8.84 -16.52
C VAL A 94 6.94 7.71 -15.53
N LEU A 95 7.79 6.69 -15.52
CA LEU A 95 7.76 5.62 -14.53
C LEU A 95 7.87 6.17 -13.10
N SER A 96 8.75 7.14 -12.86
CA SER A 96 8.88 7.76 -11.53
C SER A 96 7.56 8.43 -11.08
N ARG A 97 6.87 9.12 -11.98
CA ARG A 97 5.56 9.74 -11.69
C ARG A 97 4.47 8.70 -11.44
N LEU A 98 4.38 7.68 -12.30
CA LEU A 98 3.41 6.60 -12.17
C LEU A 98 3.62 5.78 -10.88
N ARG A 99 4.88 5.54 -10.50
CA ARG A 99 5.25 4.89 -9.23
C ARG A 99 4.80 5.69 -8.02
N SER A 100 5.04 7.02 -8.03
CA SER A 100 4.55 7.90 -6.97
C SER A 100 3.03 7.89 -6.87
N LEU A 101 2.33 7.82 -8.01
CA LEU A 101 0.87 7.73 -8.03
C LEU A 101 0.37 6.36 -7.52
N LEU A 102 1.04 5.27 -7.88
CA LEU A 102 0.71 3.90 -7.45
C LEU A 102 0.65 3.76 -5.93
N VAL A 103 1.58 4.40 -5.20
CA VAL A 103 1.61 4.41 -3.73
C VAL A 103 0.92 5.62 -3.10
N SER A 104 0.04 6.29 -3.84
CA SER A 104 -0.74 7.39 -3.29
C SER A 104 -1.68 6.92 -2.16
N PRO A 105 -2.02 7.80 -1.19
CA PRO A 105 -2.90 7.43 -0.09
C PRO A 105 -4.26 6.89 -0.54
N SER A 106 -4.81 7.39 -1.65
CA SER A 106 -6.07 6.91 -2.23
C SER A 106 -5.98 5.42 -2.55
N TYR A 107 -5.05 4.99 -3.40
CA TYR A 107 -4.92 3.58 -3.78
C TYR A 107 -4.46 2.69 -2.64
N LEU A 108 -3.54 3.15 -1.80
CA LEU A 108 -3.14 2.37 -0.63
C LEU A 108 -4.35 2.11 0.26
N SER A 109 -5.21 3.11 0.51
CA SER A 109 -6.37 2.97 1.39
C SER A 109 -7.46 2.07 0.85
N THR A 110 -7.69 2.06 -0.46
CA THR A 110 -8.79 1.33 -1.10
C THR A 110 -8.37 -0.07 -1.58
N GLU A 111 -7.20 -0.19 -2.20
CA GLU A 111 -6.76 -1.39 -2.91
C GLU A 111 -5.30 -1.79 -2.59
N PRO A 112 -4.87 -1.84 -1.31
CA PRO A 112 -3.46 -2.05 -0.96
C PRO A 112 -2.90 -3.38 -1.49
N LEU A 113 -3.73 -4.43 -1.53
CA LEU A 113 -3.34 -5.74 -2.02
C LEU A 113 -3.08 -5.73 -3.54
N ARG A 114 -3.84 -4.93 -4.29
CA ARG A 114 -3.66 -4.74 -5.73
C ARG A 114 -2.42 -3.92 -6.03
N VAL A 115 -2.20 -2.84 -5.27
CA VAL A 115 -0.96 -2.05 -5.32
C VAL A 115 0.26 -2.94 -5.08
N TYR A 116 0.21 -3.83 -4.08
CA TYR A 116 1.28 -4.79 -3.83
C TYR A 116 1.56 -5.71 -5.04
N ALA A 117 0.51 -6.23 -5.67
CA ALA A 117 0.66 -7.08 -6.86
C ALA A 117 1.26 -6.34 -8.05
N ILE A 118 0.83 -5.09 -8.29
CA ILE A 118 1.39 -4.25 -9.35
C ILE A 118 2.87 -3.95 -9.06
N ALA A 119 3.21 -3.52 -7.84
CA ALA A 119 4.60 -3.26 -7.47
C ALA A 119 5.49 -4.51 -7.60
N ALA A 120 4.96 -5.69 -7.25
CA ALA A 120 5.63 -6.97 -7.45
C ALA A 120 5.84 -7.31 -8.92
N ARG A 121 4.84 -7.07 -9.78
CA ARG A 121 4.89 -7.35 -11.22
C ARG A 121 5.99 -6.56 -11.94
N PHE A 122 6.24 -5.33 -11.52
CA PHE A 122 7.21 -4.43 -12.13
C PHE A 122 8.52 -4.29 -11.32
N ASP A 123 8.76 -5.17 -10.34
CA ASP A 123 9.97 -5.16 -9.50
C ASP A 123 10.25 -3.81 -8.79
N PHE A 124 9.19 -3.09 -8.43
CA PHE A 124 9.27 -1.80 -7.73
C PHE A 124 9.48 -2.01 -6.22
N ALA A 125 10.72 -2.32 -5.84
CA ALA A 125 11.07 -2.76 -4.48
C ALA A 125 10.60 -1.81 -3.36
N ASN A 126 10.75 -0.49 -3.53
CA ASN A 126 10.33 0.50 -2.51
C ASN A 126 8.80 0.53 -2.37
N GLU A 127 8.10 0.56 -3.50
CA GLU A 127 6.64 0.58 -3.56
C GLU A 127 6.03 -0.72 -3.06
N LEU A 128 6.72 -1.85 -3.28
CA LEU A 128 6.37 -3.16 -2.77
C LEU A 128 6.35 -3.15 -1.23
N ASP A 129 7.40 -2.61 -0.60
CA ASP A 129 7.47 -2.49 0.86
C ASP A 129 6.36 -1.56 1.40
N ILE A 130 6.14 -0.41 0.76
CA ILE A 130 5.08 0.53 1.14
C ILE A 130 3.70 -0.13 1.06
N ALA A 131 3.43 -0.83 -0.05
CA ALA A 131 2.16 -1.53 -0.25
C ALA A 131 2.00 -2.69 0.74
N ALA A 132 3.06 -3.46 1.00
CA ALA A 132 3.04 -4.54 1.99
C ALA A 132 2.65 -4.01 3.37
N GLN A 133 3.20 -2.88 3.81
CA GLN A 133 2.82 -2.23 5.07
C GLN A 133 1.35 -1.81 5.06
N ALA A 134 0.88 -1.21 3.97
CA ALA A 134 -0.51 -0.80 3.82
C ALA A 134 -1.49 -1.99 3.89
N THR A 135 -1.06 -3.22 3.59
CA THR A 135 -1.91 -4.40 3.76
C THR A 135 -2.09 -4.83 5.22
N LEU A 136 -1.28 -4.36 6.19
CA LEU A 136 -1.39 -4.77 7.60
C LEU A 136 -2.74 -4.40 8.24
N ARG A 137 -3.49 -3.46 7.66
CA ARG A 137 -4.84 -3.07 8.09
C ARG A 137 -5.97 -3.92 7.51
N ILE A 138 -5.68 -4.80 6.55
CA ILE A 138 -6.69 -5.67 5.94
C ILE A 138 -6.52 -7.12 6.39
N HIS A 139 -7.63 -7.86 6.41
CA HIS A 139 -7.59 -9.29 6.66
C HIS A 139 -7.34 -10.02 5.34
N ILE A 140 -6.06 -10.25 5.00
CA ILE A 140 -5.64 -10.80 3.70
C ILE A 140 -6.34 -12.12 3.37
N SER A 141 -6.54 -13.00 4.36
CA SER A 141 -7.14 -14.32 4.13
C SER A 141 -8.61 -14.28 3.69
N ASN A 142 -9.30 -13.16 3.89
CA ASN A 142 -10.70 -12.96 3.47
C ASN A 142 -10.83 -12.07 2.23
N TYR A 143 -9.73 -11.72 1.56
CA TYR A 143 -9.75 -10.87 0.39
C TYR A 143 -9.78 -11.71 -0.89
N ASP A 144 -10.63 -11.31 -1.84
CA ASP A 144 -10.54 -11.84 -3.20
C ASP A 144 -9.21 -11.40 -3.81
N LEU A 145 -8.50 -12.34 -4.45
CA LEU A 145 -7.23 -12.03 -5.09
C LEU A 145 -7.47 -11.09 -6.27
N PRO A 146 -6.86 -9.89 -6.28
CA PRO A 146 -6.94 -8.97 -7.40
C PRO A 146 -6.46 -9.62 -8.71
N PRO A 147 -6.97 -9.20 -9.88
CA PRO A 147 -6.59 -9.76 -11.17
C PRO A 147 -5.07 -9.67 -11.41
N ASP A 148 -4.40 -8.66 -10.86
CA ASP A 148 -2.96 -8.45 -10.98
C ASP A 148 -2.12 -9.60 -10.41
N PHE A 149 -2.68 -10.44 -9.52
CA PHE A 149 -1.98 -11.62 -9.01
C PHE A 149 -1.70 -12.67 -10.09
N GLN A 150 -2.42 -12.66 -11.21
CA GLN A 150 -2.16 -13.59 -12.32
C GLN A 150 -0.81 -13.36 -13.01
N TYR A 151 -0.21 -12.18 -12.80
CA TYR A 151 1.07 -11.78 -13.40
C TYR A 151 2.27 -11.96 -12.46
N ILE A 152 2.07 -12.49 -11.25
CA ILE A 152 3.14 -12.70 -10.27
C ILE A 152 3.18 -14.15 -9.79
N GLY A 153 4.36 -14.62 -9.40
CA GLY A 153 4.52 -15.94 -8.83
C GLY A 153 3.86 -16.08 -7.46
N ALA A 154 3.42 -17.29 -7.11
CA ALA A 154 2.85 -17.60 -5.79
C ALA A 154 3.80 -17.26 -4.62
N GLU A 155 5.11 -17.27 -4.87
CA GLU A 155 6.14 -16.84 -3.92
C GLU A 155 5.91 -15.41 -3.40
N MET A 156 5.47 -14.49 -4.26
CA MET A 156 5.22 -13.10 -3.87
C MET A 156 4.06 -13.00 -2.87
N PHE A 157 3.04 -13.85 -3.02
CA PHE A 157 1.95 -13.94 -2.05
C PHE A 157 2.40 -14.63 -0.75
N GLU A 158 3.19 -15.70 -0.85
CA GLU A 158 3.75 -16.38 0.32
C GLU A 158 4.62 -15.43 1.16
N ARG A 159 5.44 -14.61 0.50
CA ARG A 159 6.27 -13.58 1.14
C ARG A 159 5.42 -12.60 1.95
N LEU A 160 4.30 -12.13 1.38
CA LEU A 160 3.35 -11.26 2.06
C LEU A 160 2.70 -11.92 3.27
N LEU A 161 2.24 -13.17 3.14
CA LEU A 161 1.68 -13.92 4.26
C LEU A 161 2.69 -14.15 5.38
N ARG A 162 3.96 -14.42 5.03
CA ARG A 162 5.04 -14.58 5.99
C ARG A 162 5.32 -13.28 6.74
N PHE A 163 5.32 -12.14 6.05
CA PHE A 163 5.44 -10.82 6.65
C PHE A 163 4.31 -10.54 7.65
N HIS A 164 3.06 -10.79 7.26
CA HIS A 164 1.89 -10.67 8.15
C HIS A 164 2.02 -11.51 9.41
N ARG A 165 2.35 -12.80 9.26
CA ARG A 165 2.53 -13.72 10.40
C ARG A 165 3.67 -13.27 11.31
N ARG A 166 4.80 -12.82 10.75
CA ARG A 166 5.94 -12.29 11.51
C ARG A 166 5.53 -11.06 12.31
N ARG A 167 4.82 -10.11 11.67
CA ARG A 167 4.35 -8.88 12.29
C ARG A 167 3.31 -9.15 13.39
N ALA A 168 2.33 -10.01 13.13
CA ALA A 168 1.33 -10.45 14.10
C ALA A 168 1.98 -11.07 15.34
N ARG A 169 2.91 -12.01 15.17
CA ARG A 169 3.63 -12.64 16.28
C ARG A 169 4.47 -11.65 17.08
N ALA A 170 5.12 -10.69 16.42
CA ALA A 170 5.89 -9.64 17.10
C ALA A 170 4.97 -8.71 17.91
N ALA A 171 3.89 -8.23 17.28
CA ALA A 171 2.88 -7.38 17.92
C ALA A 171 2.25 -8.06 19.14
N GLN A 172 1.81 -9.32 19.01
CA GLN A 172 1.22 -10.07 20.12
C GLN A 172 2.18 -10.31 21.29
N ARG A 173 3.51 -10.38 21.04
CA ARG A 173 4.53 -10.48 22.09
C ARG A 173 4.65 -9.20 22.90
N LEU A 174 4.36 -8.03 22.32
CA LEU A 174 4.33 -6.75 23.03
C LEU A 174 3.09 -6.58 23.91
N VAL A 175 2.02 -7.35 23.67
CA VAL A 175 0.78 -7.32 24.49
C VAL A 175 1.00 -8.03 25.84
N VAL A 176 1.80 -7.40 26.69
CA VAL A 176 2.14 -7.80 28.07
C VAL A 176 1.63 -6.76 29.07
N MET A 177 1.36 -7.17 30.30
CA MET A 177 0.92 -6.26 31.36
C MET A 177 2.05 -5.28 31.68
N GLY A 178 1.72 -3.99 31.72
CA GLY A 178 2.64 -2.94 32.15
C GLY A 178 2.01 -2.07 33.23
N ASP A 179 2.38 -0.78 33.25
CA ASP A 179 1.94 0.19 34.26
C ASP A 179 0.49 0.63 34.00
N LEU A 180 -0.45 -0.16 34.51
CA LEU A 180 -1.89 0.09 34.40
C LEU A 180 -2.37 0.80 35.65
N THR A 181 -3.19 1.84 35.48
CA THR A 181 -3.90 2.45 36.60
C THR A 181 -4.84 1.42 37.22
N PRO A 182 -4.74 1.09 38.52
CA PRO A 182 -5.59 0.11 39.17
C PRO A 182 -7.07 0.49 39.08
N CYS A 183 -7.95 -0.50 38.94
CA CYS A 183 -9.39 -0.29 38.97
C CYS A 183 -9.91 -0.47 40.40
N ALA A 184 -10.63 0.50 40.95
CA ALA A 184 -11.12 0.47 42.33
C ALA A 184 -11.95 -0.79 42.67
N ALA A 185 -12.72 -1.31 41.71
CA ALA A 185 -13.51 -2.52 41.90
C ALA A 185 -12.76 -3.83 41.60
N CYS A 186 -11.81 -3.83 40.66
CA CYS A 186 -11.06 -5.04 40.31
C CYS A 186 -9.86 -5.29 41.22
N ASN A 187 -9.27 -4.21 41.74
CA ASN A 187 -8.01 -4.20 42.47
C ASN A 187 -8.16 -3.74 43.92
N GLY A 188 -9.34 -3.24 44.32
CA GLY A 188 -9.63 -2.83 45.69
C GLY A 188 -10.13 -3.97 46.58
N ALA A 189 -10.05 -3.77 47.90
CA ALA A 189 -10.46 -4.75 48.93
C ALA A 189 -11.97 -5.05 48.95
N HIS A 190 -12.80 -4.28 48.24
CA HIS A 190 -14.26 -4.45 48.18
C HIS A 190 -14.74 -5.57 47.24
N ALA A 191 -13.83 -6.32 46.59
CA ALA A 191 -14.18 -7.39 45.66
C ALA A 191 -14.75 -8.68 46.32
N GLY A 192 -14.93 -8.74 47.64
CA GLY A 192 -15.48 -9.92 48.33
C GLY A 192 -14.58 -11.17 48.29
N VAL A 193 -13.30 -11.00 47.95
CA VAL A 193 -12.29 -12.07 47.84
C VAL A 193 -11.18 -11.80 48.87
N PRO A 194 -10.64 -12.83 49.56
CA PRO A 194 -9.55 -12.65 50.53
C PRO A 194 -8.36 -11.87 49.94
N SER A 195 -7.80 -10.98 50.74
CA SER A 195 -6.74 -10.00 50.41
C SER A 195 -5.42 -10.59 49.91
N THR A 196 -5.29 -11.90 49.82
CA THR A 196 -4.07 -12.61 49.44
C THR A 196 -3.97 -12.91 47.94
N GLN A 197 -5.01 -12.65 47.13
CA GLN A 197 -5.04 -13.05 45.70
C GLN A 197 -5.43 -11.97 44.68
N THR A 198 -6.12 -10.89 45.07
CA THR A 198 -6.70 -9.89 44.14
C THR A 198 -5.98 -8.54 44.08
N MET A 199 -5.08 -8.24 45.02
CA MET A 199 -4.43 -6.91 45.06
C MET A 199 -3.43 -6.66 43.92
N TYR A 200 -2.97 -7.71 43.23
CA TYR A 200 -1.86 -7.66 42.26
C TYR A 200 -2.23 -8.04 40.80
N GLY A 201 -3.51 -8.30 40.50
CA GLY A 201 -3.96 -8.68 39.15
C GLY A 201 -4.21 -7.48 38.23
N PRO A 202 -4.28 -7.64 36.90
CA PRO A 202 -4.70 -6.55 36.03
C PRO A 202 -6.20 -6.22 36.18
N PRO A 203 -6.63 -4.98 35.91
CA PRO A 203 -8.04 -4.65 35.76
C PRO A 203 -8.75 -5.57 34.74
N ARG A 204 -10.03 -5.88 34.96
CA ARG A 204 -10.78 -6.79 34.07
C ARG A 204 -10.80 -6.33 32.61
N TRP A 205 -10.88 -5.01 32.36
CA TRP A 205 -10.84 -4.46 31.00
C TRP A 205 -9.55 -4.81 30.26
N TRP A 206 -8.41 -4.86 30.97
CA TRP A 206 -7.13 -5.21 30.36
C TRP A 206 -7.11 -6.66 29.92
N THR A 207 -7.62 -7.58 30.75
CA THR A 207 -7.74 -9.00 30.39
C THR A 207 -8.62 -9.17 29.16
N THR A 208 -9.78 -8.50 29.12
CA THR A 208 -10.70 -8.51 27.97
C THR A 208 -10.06 -7.92 26.73
N TRP A 209 -9.41 -6.76 26.87
CA TRP A 209 -8.71 -6.09 25.76
C TRP A 209 -7.57 -6.94 25.22
N LYS A 210 -6.74 -7.54 26.09
CA LYS A 210 -5.62 -8.40 25.70
C LYS A 210 -6.07 -9.58 24.84
N ILE A 211 -7.15 -10.26 25.22
CA ILE A 211 -7.69 -11.38 24.44
C ILE A 211 -8.15 -10.89 23.06
N ARG A 212 -8.97 -9.84 23.04
CA ARG A 212 -9.51 -9.27 21.79
C ARG A 212 -8.42 -8.72 20.89
N ALA A 213 -7.44 -8.01 21.45
CA ALA A 213 -6.34 -7.42 20.72
C ALA A 213 -5.46 -8.49 20.07
N ARG A 214 -5.20 -9.61 20.76
CA ARG A 214 -4.46 -10.73 20.16
C ARG A 214 -5.20 -11.35 18.97
N GLN A 215 -6.51 -11.54 19.09
CA GLN A 215 -7.36 -12.03 18.00
C GLN A 215 -7.37 -11.06 16.82
N GLU A 216 -7.51 -9.76 17.09
CA GLU A 216 -7.50 -8.74 16.04
C GLU A 216 -6.13 -8.68 15.33
N LEU A 217 -5.03 -8.70 16.08
CA LEU A 217 -3.66 -8.69 15.55
C LEU A 217 -3.30 -9.92 14.72
N GLU A 218 -3.99 -11.04 14.92
CA GLU A 218 -3.83 -12.23 14.09
C GLU A 218 -4.41 -12.02 12.68
N LEU A 219 -5.47 -11.22 12.57
CA LEU A 219 -6.15 -10.92 11.31
C LEU A 219 -5.58 -9.66 10.63
N ARG A 220 -5.33 -8.63 11.43
CA ARG A 220 -4.89 -7.29 11.03
C ARG A 220 -3.76 -6.85 11.96
N PRO A 221 -2.50 -7.15 11.64
CA PRO A 221 -1.33 -6.83 12.47
C PRO A 221 -0.97 -5.32 12.45
N SER A 222 -1.95 -4.47 12.74
CA SER A 222 -1.88 -3.01 12.80
C SER A 222 -2.37 -2.50 14.16
N THR A 223 -1.90 -1.31 14.55
CA THR A 223 -2.31 -0.63 15.79
C THR A 223 -3.60 0.16 15.64
N GLU A 224 -4.04 0.47 14.41
CA GLU A 224 -5.19 1.35 14.13
C GLU A 224 -6.47 0.91 14.86
N VAL A 225 -6.76 -0.39 14.86
CA VAL A 225 -8.02 -0.92 15.42
C VAL A 225 -7.93 -1.10 16.94
N ILE A 226 -6.90 -1.79 17.43
CA ILE A 226 -6.86 -2.24 18.82
C ILE A 226 -6.69 -1.10 19.84
N PHE A 227 -6.12 0.03 19.42
CA PHE A 227 -6.00 1.25 20.23
C PHE A 227 -7.09 2.29 19.94
N GLY A 228 -7.99 1.99 18.99
CA GLY A 228 -9.15 2.84 18.71
C GLY A 228 -10.11 2.90 19.90
N MET A 229 -10.67 4.07 20.17
CA MET A 229 -11.55 4.29 21.33
C MET A 229 -12.78 3.37 21.31
N GLU A 230 -13.33 3.08 20.13
CA GLU A 230 -14.43 2.12 19.99
C GLU A 230 -14.03 0.72 20.47
N PHE A 231 -12.84 0.25 20.07
CA PHE A 231 -12.33 -1.07 20.46
C PHE A 231 -12.09 -1.15 21.97
N LEU A 232 -11.45 -0.12 22.54
CA LEU A 232 -11.16 0.00 23.97
C LEU A 232 -12.44 0.06 24.81
N MET A 233 -13.40 0.92 24.45
CA MET A 233 -14.66 1.06 25.19
C MET A 233 -15.51 -0.21 25.10
N LYS A 234 -15.48 -0.94 23.98
CA LYS A 234 -16.11 -2.26 23.90
C LYS A 234 -15.47 -3.27 24.87
N SER A 235 -14.16 -3.17 25.14
CA SER A 235 -13.48 -4.06 26.11
C SER A 235 -13.90 -3.74 27.53
N VAL A 236 -14.07 -2.46 27.84
CA VAL A 236 -14.60 -2.01 29.14
C VAL A 236 -16.02 -2.51 29.35
N LYS A 237 -16.90 -2.37 28.35
CA LYS A 237 -18.29 -2.89 28.41
C LYS A 237 -18.32 -4.41 28.64
N MET A 238 -17.52 -5.16 27.89
CA MET A 238 -17.43 -6.62 28.01
C MET A 238 -16.74 -7.11 29.30
N ALA A 239 -16.02 -6.24 30.00
CA ALA A 239 -15.42 -6.56 31.30
C ALA A 239 -16.42 -6.55 32.46
N GLU A 240 -17.66 -6.11 32.22
CA GLU A 240 -18.76 -6.09 33.19
C GLU A 240 -18.36 -5.40 34.51
N CYS A 241 -17.65 -4.28 34.40
CA CYS A 241 -17.18 -3.51 35.55
C CYS A 241 -17.37 -2.00 35.29
N THR A 242 -18.10 -1.33 36.17
CA THR A 242 -18.46 0.09 36.04
C THR A 242 -17.28 1.05 36.25
N TYR A 243 -16.21 0.61 36.94
CA TYR A 243 -15.04 1.43 37.26
C TYR A 243 -13.89 1.27 36.26
N CYS A 244 -13.98 0.30 35.34
CA CYS A 244 -12.91 0.03 34.39
C CYS A 244 -12.67 1.16 33.38
N ALA A 245 -13.67 2.03 33.15
CA ALA A 245 -13.50 3.20 32.27
C ALA A 245 -12.49 4.21 32.82
N GLU A 246 -12.52 4.47 34.14
CA GLU A 246 -11.60 5.39 34.79
C GLU A 246 -10.17 4.84 34.81
N SER A 247 -10.02 3.55 35.13
CA SER A 247 -8.75 2.83 35.05
C SER A 247 -8.17 2.83 33.62
N LEU A 248 -9.01 2.68 32.59
CA LEU A 248 -8.58 2.80 31.20
C LEU A 248 -8.06 4.21 30.89
N LEU A 249 -8.80 5.25 31.28
CA LEU A 249 -8.41 6.65 31.05
C LEU A 249 -7.09 6.99 31.73
N GLY A 250 -6.87 6.52 32.97
CA GLY A 250 -5.60 6.68 33.68
C GLY A 250 -4.43 5.91 33.05
N SER A 251 -4.71 4.87 32.25
CA SER A 251 -3.70 4.04 31.58
C SER A 251 -3.32 4.55 30.18
N CYS A 252 -3.72 5.77 29.80
CA CYS A 252 -3.53 6.31 28.45
C CYS A 252 -2.04 6.44 28.04
N ALA A 253 -1.18 6.86 28.96
CA ALA A 253 0.26 6.99 28.72
C ALA A 253 0.90 5.64 28.40
N PHE A 254 0.55 4.60 29.17
CA PHE A 254 1.00 3.24 28.91
C PHE A 254 0.50 2.71 27.56
N LEU A 255 -0.77 2.91 27.23
CA LEU A 255 -1.33 2.50 25.94
C LEU A 255 -0.68 3.24 24.76
N GLY A 256 -0.35 4.53 24.93
CA GLY A 256 0.41 5.32 23.96
C GLY A 256 1.79 4.74 23.70
N GLY A 257 2.57 4.51 24.76
CA GLY A 257 3.89 3.89 24.63
C GLY A 257 3.84 2.47 24.05
N LEU A 258 2.80 1.68 24.39
CA LEU A 258 2.59 0.37 23.78
C LEU A 258 2.29 0.47 22.28
N LYS A 259 1.48 1.44 21.87
CA LYS A 259 1.20 1.71 20.45
C LYS A 259 2.49 2.10 19.70
N GLU A 260 3.29 3.00 20.25
CA GLU A 260 4.57 3.42 19.66
C GLU A 260 5.52 2.23 19.47
N MET A 261 5.74 1.42 20.51
CA MET A 261 6.56 0.20 20.41
C MET A 261 6.05 -0.77 19.33
N MET A 262 4.73 -0.86 19.16
CA MET A 262 4.12 -1.71 18.13
C MET A 262 4.25 -1.11 16.72
N ASP A 263 4.24 0.20 16.57
CA ASP A 263 4.43 0.89 15.29
C ASP A 263 5.89 0.81 14.83
N GLU A 264 6.86 0.82 15.76
CA GLU A 264 8.31 0.70 15.49
C GLU A 264 8.77 -0.70 15.04
N LEU A 265 7.92 -1.73 15.18
CA LEU A 265 8.26 -3.09 14.76
C LEU A 265 8.57 -3.14 13.25
N PRO A 266 9.53 -4.00 12.81
CA PRO A 266 10.05 -4.00 11.44
C PRO A 266 8.97 -4.04 10.36
N LEU A 267 9.11 -3.15 9.38
CA LEU A 267 8.13 -2.90 8.31
C LEU A 267 8.58 -3.40 6.92
N SER A 268 9.83 -3.84 6.78
CA SER A 268 10.34 -4.47 5.56
C SER A 268 9.74 -5.87 5.38
N ILE A 269 9.37 -6.22 4.15
CA ILE A 269 8.76 -7.52 3.81
C ILE A 269 9.79 -8.65 3.69
#